data_AF-A0A7C8CX25-F1
#
_entry.id   AF-A0A7C8CX25-F1
#
_cell.length_a   1.000
_cell.length_b   1.000
_cell.length_c   1.000
_cell.angle_alpha   90.00
_cell.angle_beta   90.00
_cell.angle_gamma   90.00
#
_symmetry.space_group_name_H-M   'P 1'
#
loop_
_entity.id
_entity.type
_entity.pdbx_description
1 polymer ?
#
loop_
_entity_poly.entity_id
_entity_poly.type
_entity_poly.pdbx_seq_one_letter_code
_entity_poly.pdbx_strand_id
1 'polypeptide(L)'
;MTESITIDCLQYAAWSEKIFRQMRQGGVDAVHVTIAYHETFRETVANIEEWNRYFSAYPELIVHACSAADVRAAREQGRTAIIFGF
;
A
#
# COMPACT_ATOMS: atom_id res chain seq x y z
N MET A 1 -13.24 -6.59 -21.98
CA MET A 1 -11.93 -7.12 -21.54
C MET A 1 -11.93 -7.06 -20.03
N THR A 2 -11.76 -8.18 -19.34
CA THR A 2 -11.48 -8.16 -17.89
C THR A 2 -10.11 -7.53 -17.73
N GLU A 3 -10.10 -6.29 -17.26
CA GLU A 3 -8.90 -5.50 -17.07
C GLU A 3 -8.07 -6.19 -15.96
N SER A 4 -6.79 -6.49 -16.23
CA SER A 4 -5.95 -7.27 -15.31
C SER A 4 -5.64 -6.49 -14.03
N ILE A 5 -5.50 -7.19 -12.90
CA ILE A 5 -5.03 -6.62 -11.63
C ILE A 5 -3.50 -6.69 -11.61
N THR A 6 -2.83 -5.57 -11.33
CA THR A 6 -1.37 -5.51 -11.21
C THR A 6 -0.95 -5.42 -9.75
N ILE A 7 -0.16 -6.39 -9.28
CA ILE A 7 0.33 -6.45 -7.89
C ILE A 7 1.85 -6.44 -7.88
N ASP A 8 2.44 -5.49 -7.14
CA ASP A 8 3.85 -5.55 -6.75
C ASP A 8 3.96 -6.34 -5.43
N CYS A 9 4.57 -7.52 -5.51
CA CYS A 9 4.58 -8.49 -4.41
C CYS A 9 5.66 -8.22 -3.36
N LEU A 10 6.56 -7.25 -3.56
CA LEU A 10 7.57 -6.91 -2.55
C LEU A 10 8.16 -5.52 -2.80
N GLN A 11 7.82 -4.56 -1.95
CA GLN A 11 8.38 -3.21 -2.05
C GLN A 11 8.84 -2.66 -0.70
N TYR A 12 10.00 -2.01 -0.72
CA TYR A 12 10.58 -1.28 0.39
C TYR A 12 11.18 0.01 -0.12
N ALA A 13 10.52 1.14 0.18
CA ALA A 13 10.86 2.43 -0.39
C ALA A 13 10.79 3.54 0.67
N ALA A 14 11.39 4.69 0.36
CA ALA A 14 11.18 5.92 1.13
C ALA A 14 9.78 6.49 0.83
N TRP A 15 8.76 5.86 1.42
CA TRP A 15 7.34 6.15 1.19
C TRP A 15 7.03 7.64 1.31
N SER A 16 6.25 8.14 0.37
CA SER A 16 5.87 9.55 0.26
C SER A 16 4.72 9.71 -0.72
N GLU A 17 4.03 10.85 -0.69
CA GLU A 17 2.99 11.20 -1.65
C GLU A 17 3.45 11.01 -3.11
N LYS A 18 4.70 11.40 -3.41
CA LYS A 18 5.29 11.23 -4.75
C LYS A 18 5.25 9.77 -5.19
N ILE A 19 5.66 8.84 -4.33
CA ILE A 19 5.64 7.41 -4.63
C ILE A 19 4.20 6.92 -4.80
N PHE A 20 3.28 7.37 -3.94
CA PHE A 20 1.86 7.01 -4.04
C PHE A 20 1.26 7.44 -5.39
N ARG A 21 1.56 8.66 -5.85
CA ARG A 21 1.15 9.15 -7.17
C ARG A 21 1.80 8.38 -8.32
N GLN A 22 3.07 8.01 -8.18
CA GLN A 22 3.76 7.18 -9.17
C GLN A 22 3.16 5.78 -9.29
N MET A 23 2.75 5.15 -8.17
CA MET A 23 2.01 3.88 -8.21
C MET A 23 0.69 4.02 -8.95
N ARG A 24 -0.07 5.10 -8.70
CA ARG A 24 -1.30 5.39 -9.44
C ARG A 24 -1.04 5.59 -10.94
N GLN A 25 -0.03 6.40 -11.29
CA GLN A 25 0.36 6.64 -12.68
C GLN A 25 0.81 5.36 -13.40
N GLY A 26 1.47 4.46 -12.68
CA GLY A 26 1.92 3.16 -13.19
C GLY A 26 0.85 2.08 -13.25
N GLY A 27 -0.39 2.36 -12.78
CA GLY A 27 -1.47 1.37 -12.78
C GLY A 27 -1.25 0.21 -11.81
N VAL A 28 -0.55 0.45 -10.69
CA VAL A 28 -0.33 -0.57 -9.65
C VAL A 28 -1.55 -0.63 -8.74
N ASP A 29 -2.27 -1.75 -8.76
CA ASP A 29 -3.52 -1.93 -8.00
C ASP A 29 -3.27 -2.34 -6.55
N ALA A 30 -2.20 -3.09 -6.28
CA ALA A 30 -1.78 -3.43 -4.93
C ALA A 30 -0.26 -3.52 -4.78
N VAL A 31 0.22 -3.22 -3.58
CA VAL A 31 1.62 -3.40 -3.18
C VAL A 31 1.70 -4.09 -1.83
N HIS A 32 2.52 -5.14 -1.76
CA HIS A 32 2.95 -5.73 -0.50
C HIS A 32 4.19 -4.97 0.01
N VAL A 33 4.01 -4.22 1.09
CA VAL A 33 5.04 -3.32 1.64
C VAL A 33 5.73 -3.97 2.82
N THR A 34 7.05 -4.04 2.79
CA THR A 34 7.83 -4.53 3.93
C THR A 34 7.87 -3.48 5.02
N ILE A 35 7.35 -3.80 6.20
CA ILE A 35 7.31 -2.91 7.38
C ILE A 35 8.11 -3.43 8.57
N ALA A 36 8.69 -4.63 8.43
CA ALA A 36 9.67 -5.18 9.34
C ALA A 36 10.66 -6.06 8.56
N TYR A 37 11.90 -6.10 9.01
CA TYR A 37 12.98 -6.97 8.57
C TYR A 37 13.94 -7.26 9.72
N HIS A 38 14.34 -6.23 10.47
CA HIS A 38 15.20 -6.32 11.66
C HIS A 38 14.61 -5.60 12.88
N GLU A 39 13.45 -4.96 12.70
CA GLU A 39 12.73 -4.18 13.68
C GLU A 39 12.28 -5.05 14.85
N THR A 40 12.45 -4.52 16.06
CA THR A 40 11.80 -5.02 17.26
C THR A 40 10.29 -4.73 17.20
N PHE A 41 9.52 -5.38 18.07
CA PHE A 41 8.08 -5.13 18.17
C PHE A 41 7.71 -3.64 18.25
N ARG A 42 8.43 -2.84 19.06
CA ARG A 42 8.15 -1.41 19.21
C ARG A 42 8.42 -0.63 17.93
N GLU A 43 9.48 -0.97 17.21
CA GLU A 43 9.83 -0.33 15.95
C GLU A 43 8.83 -0.71 14.84
N THR A 44 8.39 -1.97 14.79
CA THR A 44 7.31 -2.39 13.88
C THR A 44 6.00 -1.67 14.17
N VAL A 45 5.64 -1.48 15.45
CA VAL A 45 4.46 -0.68 15.83
C VAL A 45 4.61 0.77 15.35
N ALA A 46 5.79 1.37 15.48
CA ALA A 46 6.03 2.72 14.97
C ALA A 46 5.88 2.80 13.44
N ASN A 47 6.28 1.77 12.70
CA ASN A 47 6.05 1.68 11.25
C ASN A 47 4.55 1.56 10.92
N ILE A 48 3.77 0.80 11.69
CA ILE A 48 2.31 0.72 11.54
C ILE A 48 1.67 2.09 11.79
N GLU A 49 2.11 2.82 12.81
CA GLU A 49 1.62 4.18 13.10
C GLU A 49 1.92 5.15 11.94
N GLU A 50 3.10 5.06 11.33
CA GLU A 50 3.45 5.87 10.16
C GLU A 50 2.55 5.54 8.96
N TRP A 51 2.29 4.25 8.70
CA TRP A 51 1.34 3.87 7.66
C TRP A 51 -0.09 4.34 7.92
N ASN A 52 -0.55 4.30 9.18
CA ASN A 52 -1.85 4.87 9.56
C ASN A 52 -1.90 6.38 9.27
N ARG A 53 -0.80 7.11 9.51
CA ARG A 53 -0.70 8.52 9.10
C ARG A 53 -0.79 8.68 7.59
N TYR A 54 -0.12 7.84 6.81
CA TYR A 54 -0.23 7.88 5.35
C TYR A 54 -1.63 7.59 4.83
N PHE A 55 -2.33 6.60 5.38
CA PHE A 55 -3.72 6.33 5.00
C PHE A 55 -4.66 7.50 5.31
N SER A 56 -4.42 8.20 6.43
CA SER A 56 -5.18 9.39 6.78
C SER A 56 -4.83 10.61 5.93
N ALA A 57 -3.58 10.76 5.52
CA ALA A 57 -3.10 11.92 4.77
C ALA A 57 -3.39 11.82 3.26
N TYR A 58 -3.42 10.60 2.72
CA TYR A 58 -3.58 10.34 1.28
C TYR A 58 -4.70 9.31 0.98
N PRO A 59 -5.92 9.49 1.54
CA PRO A 59 -7.01 8.52 1.41
C PRO A 59 -7.49 8.34 -0.04
N GLU A 60 -7.20 9.30 -0.92
CA GLU A 60 -7.49 9.29 -2.35
C GLU A 60 -6.46 8.53 -3.18
N LEU A 61 -5.28 8.21 -2.61
CA LEU A 61 -4.20 7.52 -3.32
C LEU A 61 -4.05 6.07 -2.85
N ILE A 62 -4.15 5.81 -1.55
CA ILE A 62 -3.86 4.50 -0.96
C ILE A 62 -4.89 4.08 0.08
N VAL A 63 -4.98 2.77 0.32
CA VAL A 63 -5.83 2.18 1.36
C VAL A 63 -5.21 0.91 1.91
N HIS A 64 -5.36 0.65 3.21
CA HIS A 64 -4.96 -0.63 3.79
C HIS A 64 -5.87 -1.76 3.31
N ALA A 65 -5.29 -2.90 2.94
CA ALA A 65 -6.00 -4.06 2.43
C ALA A 65 -5.56 -5.34 3.15
N CYS A 66 -6.52 -6.20 3.46
CA CYS A 66 -6.28 -7.50 4.09
C CYS A 66 -6.87 -8.67 3.30
N SER A 67 -7.50 -8.40 2.15
CA SER A 67 -8.15 -9.40 1.33
C SER A 67 -8.09 -9.05 -0.16
N ALA A 68 -8.33 -10.07 -1.00
CA ALA A 68 -8.49 -9.85 -2.44
C ALA A 68 -9.72 -9.00 -2.78
N ALA A 69 -10.73 -8.94 -1.89
CA ALA A 69 -11.88 -8.07 -2.07
C ALA A 69 -11.49 -6.60 -1.88
N ASP A 70 -10.63 -6.30 -0.90
CA ASP A 70 -10.12 -4.95 -0.67
C ASP A 70 -9.29 -4.45 -1.86
N VAL A 71 -8.47 -5.32 -2.47
CA VAL A 71 -7.70 -4.99 -3.68
C VAL A 71 -8.62 -4.58 -4.84
N ARG A 72 -9.70 -5.34 -5.06
CA ARG A 72 -10.70 -5.00 -6.09
C ARG A 72 -11.39 -3.67 -5.78
N ALA A 73 -11.81 -3.46 -4.54
CA ALA A 73 -12.45 -2.23 -4.12
C ALA A 73 -11.51 -1.01 -4.23
N ALA A 74 -10.22 -1.17 -3.90
CA ALA A 74 -9.22 -0.11 -4.05
C ALA A 74 -9.08 0.31 -5.52
N ARG A 75 -8.93 -0.66 -6.42
CA ARG A 75 -8.89 -0.40 -7.87
C ARG A 75 -10.12 0.33 -8.37
N GLU A 76 -11.32 -0.14 -8.04
CA GLU A 76 -12.60 0.46 -8.45
C GLU A 76 -12.69 1.93 -8.00
N GLN A 77 -12.07 2.25 -6.87
CA GLN A 77 -12.03 3.59 -6.31
C GLN A 77 -10.83 4.42 -6.81
N GLY A 78 -10.03 3.87 -7.73
CA GLY A 78 -8.87 4.55 -8.28
C GLY A 78 -7.74 4.72 -7.27
N ARG A 79 -7.55 3.77 -6.35
CA ARG A 79 -6.54 3.76 -5.29
C ARG A 79 -5.63 2.53 -5.38
N THR A 80 -4.45 2.59 -4.79
CA THR A 80 -3.55 1.43 -4.64
C THR A 80 -3.75 0.79 -3.27
N ALA A 81 -4.05 -0.50 -3.24
CA ALA A 81 -4.14 -1.28 -2.01
C ALA A 81 -2.74 -1.53 -1.42
N ILE A 82 -2.58 -1.30 -0.12
CA ILE A 82 -1.36 -1.54 0.62
C ILE A 82 -1.58 -2.74 1.54
N ILE A 83 -0.72 -3.74 1.42
CA ILE A 83 -0.74 -4.97 2.22
C ILE A 83 0.54 -4.99 3.04
N PHE A 84 0.44 -5.12 4.37
CA PHE A 84 1.62 -5.20 5.21
C PHE A 84 2.31 -6.57 5.11
N GLY A 85 3.62 -6.50 4.90
CA GLY A 85 4.57 -7.60 4.98
C GLY A 85 5.59 -7.39 6.10
N PHE A 86 6.08 -8.48 6.67
CA PHE A 86 6.98 -8.50 7.83
C PHE A 86 8.17 -9.42 7.59
#